data_AF-A0A7V3LIE4-F1
#
_entry.id   AF-A0A7V3LIE4-F1
#
_cell.length_a   1.000
_cell.length_b   1.000
_cell.length_c   1.000
_cell.angle_alpha   90.00
_cell.angle_beta   90.00
_cell.angle_gamma   90.00
#
_symmetry.space_group_name_H-M   'P 1'
#
loop_
_entity.id
_entity.type
_entity.pdbx_description
1 polymer ?
#
loop_
_entity_poly.entity_id
_entity_poly.type
_entity_poly.pdbx_seq_one_letter_code
_entity_poly.pdbx_strand_id
1 'polypeptide(L)'
;MSSVTAVSLLPAEFHVVIDREACLQCGRCVHQCGWNVYSWDRALERPVPNHSRCVACHRCVTFCPAGAITVKKNELAFKHSENMPPELLKAVWKQAETGGVLLTGMGNDRAYLRIFDHLLLDACQVTNPSIDPLREPMEMRTFLGRKPDSLEAVITPGNRQPGALQLDAQLRLETPILFGGMSYGSVSLNVHRALAWAAQELGTFMNTGEGGLHPELEPYGDHIIVQCASGRFGVDVNYLRAGAAVEIKIGQ
;
A
#
# COMPACT_ATOMS: atom_id res chain seq x y z
N MET A 1 -20.73 0.20 -43.83
CA MET A 1 -19.78 1.07 -43.11
C MET A 1 -18.71 0.16 -42.52
N SER A 2 -17.60 0.00 -43.23
CA SER A 2 -16.45 -0.76 -42.75
C SER A 2 -16.00 -0.13 -41.44
N SER A 3 -16.10 -0.88 -40.34
CA SER A 3 -15.59 -0.44 -39.06
C SER A 3 -14.10 -0.14 -39.24
N VAL A 4 -13.74 1.14 -39.09
CA VAL A 4 -12.34 1.51 -38.89
C VAL A 4 -11.94 0.75 -37.63
N THR A 5 -11.22 -0.34 -37.81
CA THR A 5 -10.69 -1.13 -36.71
C THR A 5 -9.72 -0.18 -36.03
N ALA A 6 -10.09 0.35 -34.87
CA ALA A 6 -9.21 1.21 -34.10
C ALA A 6 -7.90 0.42 -33.92
N VAL A 7 -6.84 0.89 -34.56
CA VAL A 7 -5.53 0.28 -34.44
C VAL A 7 -5.11 0.52 -32.99
N SER A 8 -5.12 -0.54 -32.19
CA SER A 8 -4.65 -0.47 -30.81
C SER A 8 -3.17 -0.08 -30.83
N LEU A 9 -2.84 0.92 -30.03
CA LEU A 9 -1.47 1.37 -29.77
C LEU A 9 -0.71 0.39 -28.88
N LEU A 10 -1.39 -0.62 -28.33
CA LEU A 10 -0.79 -1.66 -27.50
C LEU A 10 -0.10 -2.73 -28.37
N PRO A 11 1.25 -2.79 -28.38
CA PRO A 11 1.94 -3.88 -29.04
C PRO A 11 1.68 -5.20 -28.30
N ALA A 12 1.78 -6.32 -29.02
CA ALA A 12 1.71 -7.63 -28.41
C ALA A 12 2.87 -7.81 -27.41
N GLU A 13 2.54 -8.02 -26.14
CA GLU A 13 3.52 -8.21 -25.06
C GLU A 13 4.24 -9.57 -25.17
N PHE A 14 3.57 -10.56 -25.74
CA PHE A 14 4.10 -11.91 -25.89
C PHE A 14 3.93 -12.40 -27.33
N HIS A 15 4.99 -12.98 -27.86
CA HIS A 15 5.00 -13.63 -29.16
C HIS A 15 4.97 -15.14 -28.95
N VAL A 16 4.10 -15.80 -29.70
CA VAL A 16 3.97 -17.25 -29.67
C VAL A 16 4.70 -17.81 -30.87
N VAL A 17 5.76 -18.55 -30.62
CA VAL A 17 6.55 -19.21 -31.66
C VAL A 17 6.16 -20.68 -31.70
N ILE A 18 5.79 -21.16 -32.88
CA ILE A 18 5.48 -22.58 -33.12
C ILE A 18 6.59 -23.15 -33.99
N ASP A 19 7.33 -24.11 -33.44
CA ASP A 19 8.28 -24.91 -34.19
C ASP A 19 7.51 -25.77 -35.20
N ARG A 20 7.78 -25.54 -36.49
CA ARG A 20 7.04 -26.19 -37.57
C ARG A 20 7.45 -27.64 -37.77
N GLU A 21 8.67 -28.01 -37.40
CA GLU A 21 9.22 -29.35 -37.56
C GLU A 21 8.73 -30.26 -36.42
N ALA A 22 8.67 -29.74 -35.20
CA ALA A 22 8.16 -30.48 -34.05
C ALA A 22 6.61 -30.56 -34.01
N CYS A 23 5.89 -29.66 -34.69
CA CYS A 23 4.43 -29.60 -34.59
C CYS A 23 3.71 -30.79 -35.24
N LEU A 24 2.99 -31.58 -34.42
CA LEU A 24 2.17 -32.73 -34.87
C LEU A 24 0.81 -32.35 -35.50
N GLN A 25 0.52 -31.07 -35.75
CA GLN A 25 -0.73 -30.61 -36.36
C GLN A 25 -2.01 -31.10 -35.65
N CYS A 26 -1.95 -31.36 -34.34
CA CYS A 26 -3.05 -31.96 -33.57
C CYS A 26 -4.19 -30.99 -33.16
N GLY A 27 -4.07 -29.69 -33.44
CA GLY A 27 -5.09 -28.68 -33.10
C GLY A 27 -5.30 -28.37 -31.61
N ARG A 28 -4.63 -29.08 -30.69
CA ARG A 28 -4.84 -28.90 -29.23
C ARG A 28 -4.61 -27.47 -28.75
N CYS A 29 -3.65 -26.74 -29.30
CA CYS A 29 -3.41 -25.34 -28.92
C CYS A 29 -4.60 -24.43 -29.24
N VAL A 30 -5.35 -24.71 -30.31
CA VAL A 30 -6.59 -23.99 -30.65
C VAL A 30 -7.67 -24.29 -29.61
N HIS A 31 -7.87 -25.56 -29.26
CA HIS A 31 -8.90 -25.96 -28.30
C HIS A 31 -8.62 -25.55 -26.85
N GLN A 32 -7.35 -25.53 -26.44
CA GLN A 32 -6.97 -25.24 -25.05
C GLN A 32 -6.81 -23.75 -24.76
N CYS A 33 -6.76 -22.89 -25.77
CA CYS A 33 -6.52 -21.47 -25.57
C CYS A 33 -7.79 -20.72 -25.19
N GLY A 34 -7.96 -20.46 -23.89
CA GLY A 34 -9.06 -19.63 -23.39
C GLY A 34 -9.03 -18.17 -23.88
N TRP A 35 -7.91 -17.71 -24.42
CA TRP A 35 -7.72 -16.37 -24.95
C TRP A 35 -7.92 -16.26 -26.47
N ASN A 36 -8.25 -17.38 -27.13
CA ASN A 36 -8.45 -17.45 -28.58
C ASN A 36 -7.26 -16.87 -29.38
N VAL A 37 -6.04 -17.17 -28.92
CA VAL A 37 -4.79 -16.77 -29.59
C VAL A 37 -4.64 -17.49 -30.92
N TYR A 38 -5.03 -18.76 -31.01
CA TYR A 38 -4.81 -19.56 -32.21
C TYR A 38 -6.08 -19.65 -33.06
N SER A 39 -5.95 -19.43 -34.37
CA SER A 39 -6.90 -19.87 -35.38
C SER A 39 -6.34 -21.09 -36.12
N TRP A 40 -7.21 -21.87 -36.75
CA TRP A 40 -6.79 -22.98 -37.60
C TRP A 40 -6.80 -22.58 -39.06
N ASP A 41 -5.64 -22.63 -39.72
CA ASP A 41 -5.54 -22.46 -41.16
C ASP A 41 -5.79 -23.82 -41.84
N ARG A 42 -6.87 -23.89 -42.62
CA ARG A 42 -7.26 -25.12 -43.34
C ARG A 42 -6.39 -25.41 -44.55
N ALA A 43 -5.79 -24.40 -45.17
CA ALA A 43 -4.93 -24.60 -46.33
C ALA A 43 -3.54 -25.12 -45.93
N LEU A 44 -3.02 -24.65 -44.80
CA LEU A 44 -1.73 -25.07 -44.27
C LEU A 44 -1.82 -26.21 -43.25
N GLU A 45 -3.04 -26.60 -42.88
CA GLU A 45 -3.35 -27.58 -41.82
C GLU A 45 -2.56 -27.30 -40.52
N ARG A 46 -2.51 -26.03 -40.13
CA ARG A 46 -1.65 -25.56 -39.03
C ARG A 46 -2.33 -24.46 -38.20
N PRO A 47 -1.99 -24.37 -36.90
CA PRO A 47 -2.44 -23.28 -36.05
C PRO A 47 -1.68 -21.98 -36.39
N VAL A 48 -2.41 -20.88 -36.51
CA VAL A 48 -1.87 -19.52 -36.73
C VAL A 48 -2.12 -18.70 -35.47
N PRO A 49 -1.07 -18.25 -34.76
CA PRO A 49 -1.21 -17.45 -33.55
C PRO A 49 -1.44 -15.96 -33.87
N ASN A 50 -2.36 -15.34 -33.13
CA ASN A 50 -2.53 -13.89 -33.02
C ASN A 50 -1.90 -13.42 -31.70
N HIS A 51 -0.69 -12.88 -31.79
CA HIS A 51 0.12 -12.50 -30.63
C HIS A 51 -0.54 -11.44 -29.73
N SER A 52 -1.37 -10.55 -30.27
CA SER A 52 -2.01 -9.47 -29.49
C SER A 52 -2.97 -9.98 -28.41
N ARG A 53 -3.39 -11.24 -28.49
CA ARG A 53 -4.31 -11.87 -27.52
C ARG A 53 -3.60 -12.70 -26.46
N CYS A 54 -2.28 -12.88 -26.57
CA CYS A 54 -1.54 -13.75 -25.66
C CYS A 54 -1.24 -13.03 -24.35
N VAL A 55 -1.56 -13.69 -23.23
CA VAL A 55 -1.27 -13.20 -21.86
C VAL A 55 -0.26 -14.08 -21.12
N ALA A 56 0.47 -14.91 -21.86
CA ALA A 56 1.47 -15.85 -21.31
C ALA A 56 0.97 -16.78 -20.19
N CYS A 57 -0.29 -17.24 -20.24
CA CYS A 57 -0.79 -18.24 -19.27
C CYS A 57 -0.16 -19.64 -19.43
N HIS A 58 0.70 -19.82 -20.44
CA HIS A 58 1.46 -21.05 -20.75
C HIS A 58 0.66 -22.34 -20.98
N ARG A 59 -0.68 -22.29 -20.95
CA ARG A 59 -1.54 -23.46 -21.19
C ARG A 59 -1.26 -24.16 -22.53
N CYS A 60 -1.06 -23.40 -23.60
CA CYS A 60 -0.72 -23.98 -24.91
C CYS A 60 0.67 -24.65 -24.93
N VAL A 61 1.63 -24.15 -24.16
CA VAL A 61 2.97 -24.74 -24.01
C VAL A 61 2.85 -26.07 -23.27
N THR A 62 2.18 -26.07 -22.11
CA THR A 62 2.01 -27.26 -21.26
C THR A 62 1.24 -28.38 -21.94
N PHE A 63 0.19 -28.06 -22.70
CA PHE A 63 -0.67 -29.06 -23.34
C PHE A 63 -0.21 -29.47 -24.75
N CYS A 64 0.91 -28.93 -25.24
CA CYS A 64 1.47 -29.35 -26.52
C CYS A 64 2.16 -30.72 -26.35
N PRO A 65 1.63 -31.81 -26.95
CA PRO A 65 2.24 -33.14 -26.79
C PRO A 65 3.62 -33.26 -27.42
N ALA A 66 3.98 -32.32 -28.31
CA ALA A 66 5.25 -32.31 -29.03
C ALA A 66 6.25 -31.28 -28.48
N GLY A 67 5.88 -30.49 -27.46
CA GLY A 67 6.72 -29.39 -26.98
C GLY A 67 6.99 -28.28 -28.00
N ALA A 68 6.22 -28.21 -29.09
CA ALA A 68 6.49 -27.36 -30.25
C ALA A 68 6.17 -25.85 -30.06
N ILE A 69 5.72 -25.42 -28.88
CA ILE A 69 5.22 -24.06 -28.65
C ILE A 69 6.09 -23.38 -27.60
N THR A 70 6.63 -22.20 -27.95
CA THR A 70 7.35 -21.32 -27.02
C THR A 70 6.66 -19.95 -26.97
N VAL A 71 6.41 -19.44 -25.77
CA VAL A 71 5.93 -18.06 -25.58
C VAL A 71 7.13 -17.19 -25.18
N LYS A 72 7.45 -16.20 -26.00
CA LYS A 72 8.56 -15.26 -25.78
C LYS A 72 8.01 -13.89 -25.42
N LYS A 73 8.65 -13.19 -24.49
CA LYS A 73 8.34 -11.77 -24.22
C LYS A 73 8.81 -10.93 -25.41
N ASN A 74 7.99 -9.97 -25.81
CA ASN A 74 8.35 -8.99 -26.84
C ASN A 74 9.16 -7.86 -26.21
N GLU A 75 10.49 -7.89 -26.37
CA GLU A 75 11.40 -6.88 -25.83
C GLU A 75 11.18 -5.49 -26.46
N LEU A 76 10.61 -5.45 -27.67
CA LEU A 76 10.30 -4.19 -28.38
C LEU A 76 8.92 -3.64 -28.01
N ALA A 77 8.14 -4.32 -27.17
CA ALA A 77 6.83 -3.82 -26.76
C ALA A 77 6.93 -2.55 -25.91
N PHE A 78 7.88 -2.50 -24.98
CA PHE A 78 8.10 -1.36 -24.10
C PHE A 78 9.58 -1.23 -23.75
N LYS A 79 10.09 0.00 -23.76
CA LYS A 79 11.40 0.31 -23.17
C LYS A 79 11.27 0.29 -21.65
N HIS A 80 12.13 -0.47 -20.97
CA HIS A 80 12.16 -0.49 -19.51
C HIS A 80 12.54 0.89 -18.94
N SER A 81 11.78 1.37 -17.97
CA SER A 81 12.01 2.64 -17.26
C SER A 81 11.41 2.55 -15.85
N GLU A 82 12.19 2.87 -14.83
CA GLU A 82 11.73 2.92 -13.43
C GLU A 82 10.63 3.97 -13.23
N ASN A 83 10.77 5.12 -13.87
CA ASN A 83 9.81 6.23 -13.77
C ASN A 83 8.52 5.96 -14.55
N MET A 84 8.59 5.11 -15.57
CA MET A 84 7.46 4.86 -16.47
C MET A 84 7.45 3.38 -16.86
N PRO A 85 7.12 2.49 -15.91
CA PRO A 85 7.20 1.05 -16.13
C PRO A 85 6.18 0.61 -17.18
N PRO A 86 6.46 -0.48 -17.94
CA PRO A 86 5.57 -0.98 -18.99
C PRO A 86 4.12 -1.18 -18.55
N GLU A 87 3.90 -1.60 -17.30
CA GLU A 87 2.59 -1.82 -16.70
C GLU A 87 1.80 -0.52 -16.59
N LEU A 88 2.48 0.59 -16.22
CA LEU A 88 1.87 1.91 -16.15
C LEU A 88 1.51 2.43 -17.55
N LEU A 89 2.43 2.32 -18.52
CA LEU A 89 2.17 2.70 -19.91
C LEU A 89 0.98 1.95 -20.48
N LYS A 90 0.95 0.63 -20.28
CA LYS A 90 -0.14 -0.24 -20.70
C LYS A 90 -1.47 0.17 -20.06
N ALA A 91 -1.46 0.48 -18.77
CA ALA A 91 -2.66 0.96 -18.07
C ALA A 91 -3.18 2.28 -18.65
N VAL A 92 -2.28 3.22 -18.94
CA VAL A 92 -2.64 4.53 -19.53
C VAL A 92 -3.20 4.36 -20.94
N TRP A 93 -2.52 3.61 -21.82
CA TRP A 93 -3.01 3.41 -23.19
C TRP A 93 -4.32 2.63 -23.24
N LYS A 94 -4.48 1.61 -22.38
CA LYS A 94 -5.75 0.87 -22.29
C LYS A 94 -6.90 1.76 -21.82
N GLN A 95 -6.66 2.62 -20.83
CA GLN A 95 -7.64 3.61 -20.38
C GLN A 95 -7.98 4.61 -21.49
N ALA A 96 -6.98 5.09 -22.23
CA ALA A 96 -7.17 6.02 -23.35
C ALA A 96 -7.98 5.38 -24.50
N GLU A 97 -7.73 4.12 -24.83
CA GLU A 97 -8.42 3.40 -25.90
C GLU A 97 -9.84 2.99 -25.54
N THR A 98 -10.07 2.56 -24.30
CA THR A 98 -11.36 1.98 -23.88
C THR A 98 -12.26 2.97 -23.15
N GLY A 99 -11.72 4.09 -22.65
CA GLY A 99 -12.39 4.98 -21.71
C GLY A 99 -12.67 4.35 -20.34
N GLY A 100 -12.27 3.09 -20.12
CA GLY A 100 -12.53 2.35 -18.89
C GLY A 100 -11.38 2.50 -17.90
N VAL A 101 -11.70 2.84 -16.65
CA VAL A 101 -10.73 2.94 -15.55
C VAL A 101 -10.41 1.53 -15.02
N LEU A 102 -9.13 1.25 -14.80
CA LEU A 102 -8.68 0.02 -14.14
C LEU A 102 -9.06 0.09 -12.65
N LEU A 103 -10.08 -0.66 -12.25
CA LEU A 103 -10.39 -0.89 -10.84
C LEU A 103 -9.38 -1.91 -10.28
N THR A 104 -8.37 -1.43 -9.57
CA THR A 104 -7.45 -2.29 -8.80
C THR A 104 -8.04 -2.54 -7.41
N GLY A 105 -7.88 -3.76 -6.88
CA GLY A 105 -8.34 -4.11 -5.53
C GLY A 105 -7.49 -3.49 -4.42
N MET A 106 -7.79 -3.87 -3.18
CA MET A 106 -6.99 -3.53 -1.99
C MET A 106 -5.72 -4.38 -1.97
N GLY A 107 -4.61 -3.82 -2.44
CA GLY A 107 -3.31 -4.48 -2.43
C GLY A 107 -2.34 -3.83 -3.42
N ASN A 108 -1.05 -3.85 -3.08
CA ASN A 108 0.00 -3.42 -3.98
C ASN A 108 0.91 -4.63 -4.24
N ASP A 109 0.90 -5.12 -5.48
CA ASP A 109 1.74 -6.23 -5.95
C ASP A 109 3.16 -5.77 -6.32
N ARG A 110 3.42 -4.46 -6.29
CA ARG A 110 4.73 -3.89 -6.57
C ARG A 110 5.66 -4.01 -5.36
N ALA A 111 6.95 -4.20 -5.64
CA ALA A 111 7.98 -4.10 -4.64
C ALA A 111 8.00 -2.67 -4.07
N TYR A 112 7.52 -2.51 -2.84
CA TYR A 112 7.65 -1.25 -2.13
C TYR A 112 9.05 -1.16 -1.55
N LEU A 113 9.72 -0.02 -1.72
CA LEU A 113 10.95 0.25 -1.00
C LEU A 113 10.62 0.21 0.51
N ARG A 114 11.10 -0.82 1.20
CA ARG A 114 11.04 -0.90 2.65
C ARG A 114 12.30 -0.26 3.18
N ILE A 115 12.22 1.01 3.54
CA ILE A 115 13.40 1.75 4.00
C ILE A 115 14.08 1.07 5.19
N PHE A 116 13.31 0.38 6.04
CA PHE A 116 13.81 -0.40 7.16
C PHE A 116 14.71 -1.58 6.76
N ASP A 117 14.52 -2.16 5.57
CA ASP A 117 15.40 -3.25 5.06
C ASP A 117 16.78 -2.70 4.65
N HIS A 118 16.90 -1.38 4.51
CA HIS A 118 18.14 -0.67 4.17
C HIS A 118 18.76 0.06 5.36
N LEU A 119 18.17 -0.05 6.56
CA LEU A 119 18.71 0.51 7.79
C LEU A 119 19.45 -0.58 8.57
N LEU A 120 20.75 -0.40 8.76
CA LEU A 120 21.52 -1.17 9.75
C LEU A 120 21.58 -0.37 11.04
N LEU A 121 20.90 -0.86 12.07
CA LEU A 121 21.06 -0.35 13.44
C LEU A 121 22.23 -1.10 14.08
N ASP A 122 23.41 -0.48 14.11
CA ASP A 122 24.55 -1.00 14.86
C ASP A 122 24.31 -0.74 16.36
N ALA A 123 23.66 -1.70 17.01
CA ALA A 123 23.34 -1.62 18.43
C ALA A 123 24.62 -1.83 19.26
N CYS A 124 25.35 -0.76 19.53
CA CYS A 124 26.44 -0.78 20.49
C CYS A 124 25.87 -1.01 21.90
N GLN A 125 26.22 -2.13 22.55
CA GLN A 125 25.94 -2.33 23.97
C GLN A 125 26.78 -1.35 24.80
N VAL A 126 26.14 -0.29 25.29
CA VAL A 126 26.79 0.75 26.12
C VAL A 126 26.87 0.33 27.59
N THR A 127 26.15 -0.73 28.01
CA THR A 127 26.06 -1.16 29.40
C THR A 127 26.84 -2.45 29.64
N ASN A 128 27.57 -2.50 30.76
CA ASN A 128 28.15 -3.72 31.31
C ASN A 128 27.60 -3.96 32.72
N PRO A 129 26.76 -5.00 32.95
CA PRO A 129 26.35 -6.02 32.00
C PRO A 129 25.36 -5.51 30.92
N SER A 130 25.23 -6.30 29.86
CA SER A 130 24.27 -6.10 28.77
C SER A 130 22.84 -6.02 29.31
N ILE A 131 22.10 -4.96 28.96
CA ILE A 131 20.65 -4.91 29.19
C ILE A 131 19.99 -5.99 28.32
N ASP A 132 19.36 -6.97 28.95
CA ASP A 132 18.61 -8.03 28.27
C ASP A 132 17.11 -7.65 28.25
N PRO A 133 16.52 -7.38 27.07
CA PRO A 133 15.12 -6.99 26.98
C PRO A 133 14.13 -8.07 27.44
N LEU A 134 14.56 -9.33 27.61
CA LEU A 134 13.75 -10.40 28.19
C LEU A 134 13.89 -10.50 29.71
N ARG A 135 14.92 -9.89 30.30
CA ARG A 135 15.22 -9.97 31.74
C ARG A 135 14.98 -8.65 32.46
N GLU A 136 14.98 -7.54 31.73
CA GLU A 136 14.87 -6.19 32.27
C GLU A 136 13.59 -5.50 31.80
N PRO A 137 12.91 -4.73 32.68
CA PRO A 137 11.73 -3.98 32.30
C PRO A 137 12.11 -2.86 31.32
N MET A 138 11.54 -2.89 30.12
CA MET A 138 11.65 -1.80 29.15
C MET A 138 10.47 -0.83 29.33
N GLU A 139 10.76 0.45 29.50
CA GLU A 139 9.74 1.49 29.52
C GLU A 139 9.47 1.98 28.09
N MET A 140 8.25 1.73 27.61
CA MET A 140 7.79 2.11 26.27
C MET A 140 6.95 3.39 26.30
N ARG A 141 6.59 3.86 27.50
CA ARG A 141 5.76 5.04 27.65
C ARG A 141 6.44 6.27 27.08
N THR A 142 5.68 7.04 26.33
CA THR A 142 6.11 8.32 25.78
C THR A 142 5.06 9.40 26.00
N PHE A 143 5.49 10.66 25.84
CA PHE A 143 4.65 11.83 26.04
C PHE A 143 4.79 12.77 24.85
N LEU A 144 3.63 13.09 24.24
CA LEU A 144 3.50 14.07 23.17
C LEU A 144 2.93 15.37 23.72
N GLY A 145 3.61 16.46 23.41
CA GLY A 145 3.24 17.79 23.90
C GLY A 145 4.47 18.70 23.95
N ARG A 146 4.21 20.00 24.15
CA ARG A 146 5.27 20.99 24.26
C ARG A 146 6.09 20.72 25.53
N LYS A 147 7.41 20.69 25.39
CA LYS A 147 8.36 20.62 26.50
C LYS A 147 9.06 21.98 26.64
N PRO A 148 9.46 22.38 27.87
CA PRO A 148 10.22 23.60 28.07
C PRO A 148 11.61 23.47 27.42
N ASP A 149 12.16 24.59 26.94
CA ASP A 149 13.50 24.64 26.33
C ASP A 149 14.62 24.47 27.37
N SER A 150 14.34 24.82 28.63
CA SER A 150 15.28 24.72 29.74
C SER A 150 14.59 24.39 31.06
N LEU A 151 15.31 23.73 31.96
CA LEU A 151 14.86 23.41 33.32
C LEU A 151 15.75 24.12 34.33
N GLU A 152 15.16 24.92 35.22
CA GLU A 152 15.86 25.41 36.39
C GLU A 152 16.09 24.25 37.37
N ALA A 153 17.28 24.16 37.93
CA ALA A 153 17.60 23.17 38.95
C ALA A 153 17.83 23.89 40.28
N VAL A 154 17.10 23.49 41.31
CA VAL A 154 17.38 23.90 42.69
C VAL A 154 18.48 23.00 43.22
N ILE A 155 19.65 23.59 43.46
CA ILE A 155 20.82 22.88 43.94
C ILE A 155 20.95 23.17 45.44
N THR A 156 20.90 22.11 46.24
CA THR A 156 21.23 22.12 47.67
C THR A 156 22.43 21.20 47.91
N PRO A 157 23.20 21.37 49.00
CA PRO A 157 24.37 20.52 49.26
C PRO A 157 23.98 19.03 49.24
N GLY A 158 24.48 18.28 48.25
CA GLY A 158 24.21 16.86 48.06
C GLY A 158 22.90 16.50 47.34
N ASN A 159 22.10 17.49 46.89
CA ASN A 159 20.81 17.22 46.25
C ASN A 159 20.52 18.23 45.12
N ARG A 160 20.23 17.71 43.92
CA ARG A 160 19.84 18.49 42.75
C ARG A 160 18.43 18.10 42.37
N GLN A 161 17.48 19.01 42.53
CA GLN A 161 16.09 18.79 42.16
C GLN A 161 15.69 19.74 41.03
N PRO A 162 14.76 19.33 40.14
CA PRO A 162 14.11 20.28 39.25
C PRO A 162 13.43 21.37 40.09
N GLY A 163 13.51 22.61 39.63
CA GLY A 163 12.66 23.69 40.13
C GLY A 163 11.19 23.42 39.83
N ALA A 164 10.31 24.30 40.31
CA ALA A 164 8.88 24.23 39.99
C ALA A 164 8.70 24.31 38.46
N LEU A 165 8.20 23.23 37.87
CA LEU A 165 7.97 23.14 36.43
C LEU A 165 6.47 23.08 36.15
N GLN A 166 5.99 24.04 35.37
CA GLN A 166 4.65 24.00 34.80
C GLN A 166 4.73 23.42 33.38
N LEU A 167 4.12 22.26 33.18
CA LEU A 167 4.01 21.62 31.87
C LEU A 167 2.64 21.91 31.26
N ASP A 168 2.62 22.13 29.94
CA ASP A 168 1.38 22.08 29.16
C ASP A 168 0.78 20.67 29.18
N ALA A 169 -0.50 20.54 28.81
CA ALA A 169 -1.15 19.24 28.69
C ALA A 169 -0.35 18.32 27.75
N GLN A 170 0.00 17.14 28.25
CA GLN A 170 0.72 16.11 27.50
C GLN A 170 -0.22 14.95 27.22
N LEU A 171 -0.19 14.43 25.99
CA LEU A 171 -0.75 13.13 25.69
C LEU A 171 0.23 12.06 26.15
N ARG A 172 -0.23 11.17 27.01
CA ARG A 172 0.56 10.05 27.53
C ARG A 172 0.20 8.79 26.75
N LEU A 173 1.20 8.16 26.14
CA LEU A 173 1.03 6.92 25.39
C LEU A 173 1.81 5.82 26.11
N GLU A 174 1.23 4.65 26.33
CA GLU A 174 1.96 3.51 26.89
C GLU A 174 2.92 2.87 25.87
N THR A 175 2.77 3.20 24.58
CA THR A 175 3.59 2.73 23.47
C THR A 175 3.94 3.89 22.54
N PRO A 176 5.12 3.92 21.87
CA PRO A 176 5.49 4.96 20.94
C PRO A 176 4.80 4.83 19.56
N ILE A 177 3.67 4.13 19.49
CA ILE A 177 2.93 3.84 18.26
C ILE A 177 1.56 4.50 18.34
N LEU A 178 1.17 5.18 17.26
CA LEU A 178 -0.12 5.83 17.08
C LEU A 178 -0.80 5.30 15.82
N PHE A 179 -2.14 5.24 15.81
CA PHE A 179 -2.87 4.99 14.58
C PHE A 179 -3.06 6.31 13.82
N GLY A 180 -2.53 6.36 12.59
CA GLY A 180 -2.62 7.53 11.72
C GLY A 180 -4.06 7.90 11.33
N GLY A 181 -4.25 9.15 10.93
CA GLY A 181 -5.56 9.69 10.55
C GLY A 181 -6.11 9.08 9.26
N MET A 182 -7.18 8.30 9.37
CA MET A 182 -7.89 7.72 8.23
C MET A 182 -9.35 8.16 8.30
N SER A 183 -9.84 8.92 7.31
CA SER A 183 -11.17 9.52 7.37
C SER A 183 -12.29 8.48 7.37
N TYR A 184 -13.32 8.76 8.18
CA TYR A 184 -14.62 8.12 7.98
C TYR A 184 -15.13 8.42 6.57
N GLY A 185 -15.40 7.39 5.79
CA GLY A 185 -15.71 7.49 4.36
C GLY A 185 -14.60 6.92 3.46
N SER A 186 -13.32 7.06 3.84
CA SER A 186 -12.23 6.29 3.21
C SER A 186 -12.11 4.89 3.83
N VAL A 187 -12.40 4.78 5.13
CA VAL A 187 -12.57 3.50 5.84
C VAL A 187 -13.96 3.41 6.44
N SER A 188 -14.40 2.18 6.75
CA SER A 188 -15.72 1.93 7.33
C SER A 188 -15.76 2.26 8.83
N LEU A 189 -16.97 2.45 9.38
CA LEU A 189 -17.18 2.66 10.82
C LEU A 189 -16.62 1.49 11.64
N ASN A 190 -16.70 0.26 11.13
CA ASN A 190 -16.16 -0.92 11.81
C ASN A 190 -14.64 -0.82 11.99
N VAL A 191 -13.92 -0.24 11.02
CA VAL A 191 -12.48 0.00 11.14
C VAL A 191 -12.21 1.05 12.22
N HIS A 192 -12.94 2.16 12.22
CA HIS A 192 -12.80 3.17 13.28
C HIS A 192 -13.10 2.61 14.66
N ARG A 193 -14.17 1.83 14.83
CA ARG A 193 -14.51 1.20 16.12
C ARG A 193 -13.41 0.26 16.60
N ALA A 194 -12.82 -0.52 15.69
CA ALA A 194 -11.71 -1.41 16.03
C ALA A 194 -10.45 -0.61 16.45
N LEU A 195 -10.14 0.48 15.75
CA LEU A 195 -9.01 1.35 16.09
C LEU A 195 -9.21 2.09 17.42
N ALA A 196 -10.41 2.59 17.69
CA ALA A 196 -10.75 3.29 18.93
C ALA A 196 -10.63 2.35 20.13
N TRP A 197 -11.18 1.13 19.99
CA TRP A 197 -11.08 0.11 21.02
C TRP A 197 -9.63 -0.33 21.26
N ALA A 198 -8.85 -0.55 20.18
CA ALA A 198 -7.44 -0.88 20.29
C ALA A 198 -6.62 0.26 20.91
N ALA A 199 -6.91 1.51 20.58
CA ALA A 199 -6.24 2.67 21.14
C ALA A 199 -6.46 2.77 22.65
N GLN A 200 -7.69 2.59 23.11
CA GLN A 200 -8.03 2.55 24.53
C GLN A 200 -7.30 1.41 25.26
N GLU A 201 -7.35 0.18 24.73
CA GLU A 201 -6.70 -0.95 25.41
C GLU A 201 -5.17 -0.86 25.45
N LEU A 202 -4.57 -0.36 24.37
CA LEU A 202 -3.11 -0.20 24.31
C LEU A 202 -2.63 1.07 25.01
N GLY A 203 -3.53 1.89 25.56
CA GLY A 203 -3.18 3.18 26.15
C GLY A 203 -2.49 4.11 25.15
N THR A 204 -2.93 4.09 23.90
CA THR A 204 -2.48 4.98 22.82
C THR A 204 -3.66 5.74 22.22
N PHE A 205 -3.48 6.38 21.06
CA PHE A 205 -4.49 7.17 20.38
C PHE A 205 -4.68 6.73 18.94
N MET A 206 -5.92 6.83 18.47
CA MET A 206 -6.24 6.86 17.05
C MET A 206 -6.52 8.28 16.58
N ASN A 207 -6.48 8.50 15.26
CA ASN A 207 -6.84 9.77 14.67
C ASN A 207 -8.02 9.60 13.70
N THR A 208 -9.01 10.50 13.79
CA THR A 208 -10.26 10.43 13.01
C THR A 208 -10.06 10.59 11.51
N GLY A 209 -8.93 11.19 11.09
CA GLY A 209 -8.78 11.75 9.76
C GLY A 209 -9.79 12.86 9.49
N GLU A 210 -9.92 13.24 8.22
CA GLU A 210 -10.72 14.41 7.80
C GLU A 210 -12.24 14.19 7.85
N GLY A 211 -12.72 12.97 8.13
CA GLY A 211 -14.12 12.58 7.95
C GLY A 211 -15.06 12.92 9.11
N GLY A 212 -14.58 13.64 10.12
CA GLY A 212 -15.30 13.88 11.37
C GLY A 212 -15.32 12.68 12.32
N LEU A 213 -16.04 12.82 13.44
CA LEU A 213 -16.18 11.80 14.48
C LEU A 213 -17.62 11.26 14.49
N HIS A 214 -17.78 9.94 14.36
CA HIS A 214 -19.09 9.32 14.46
C HIS A 214 -19.55 9.28 15.95
N PRO A 215 -20.82 9.58 16.29
CA PRO A 215 -21.28 9.66 17.69
C PRO A 215 -21.03 8.40 18.53
N GLU A 216 -21.06 7.22 17.90
CA GLU A 216 -20.75 5.95 18.58
C GLU A 216 -19.32 5.84 19.12
N LEU A 217 -18.42 6.73 18.67
CA LEU A 217 -17.02 6.75 19.10
C LEU A 217 -16.76 7.78 20.20
N GLU A 218 -17.74 8.62 20.55
CA GLU A 218 -17.63 9.59 21.64
C GLU A 218 -17.16 8.98 22.98
N PRO A 219 -17.58 7.75 23.37
CA PRO A 219 -17.07 7.12 24.59
C PRO A 219 -15.56 6.87 24.62
N TYR A 220 -14.90 6.89 23.46
CA TYR A 220 -13.45 6.70 23.31
C TYR A 220 -12.69 8.02 23.18
N GLY A 221 -13.33 9.18 23.39
CA GLY A 221 -12.77 10.52 23.14
C GLY A 221 -11.39 10.77 23.75
N ASP A 222 -11.15 10.26 24.96
CA ASP A 222 -9.85 10.35 25.66
C ASP A 222 -8.70 9.61 24.95
N HIS A 223 -9.01 8.78 23.95
CA HIS A 223 -8.08 8.02 23.11
C HIS A 223 -8.19 8.38 21.62
N ILE A 224 -8.83 9.50 21.29
CA ILE A 224 -9.03 9.96 19.91
C ILE A 224 -8.42 11.35 19.72
N ILE A 225 -7.60 11.48 18.69
CA ILE A 225 -7.14 12.75 18.13
C ILE A 225 -8.09 13.14 17.00
N VAL A 226 -8.73 14.30 17.13
CA VAL A 226 -9.62 14.84 16.09
C VAL A 226 -8.81 15.67 15.09
N GLN A 227 -9.05 15.47 13.79
CA GLN A 227 -8.31 16.19 12.76
C GLN A 227 -9.09 17.41 12.23
N CYS A 228 -8.38 18.52 12.03
CA CYS A 228 -8.85 19.68 11.28
C CYS A 228 -8.01 19.82 10.01
N ALA A 229 -8.63 19.52 8.87
CA ALA A 229 -8.02 19.65 7.55
C ALA A 229 -8.68 20.79 6.75
N SER A 230 -8.19 21.03 5.53
CA SER A 230 -8.67 22.10 4.65
C SER A 230 -10.17 22.03 4.35
N GLY A 231 -10.73 20.83 4.17
CA GLY A 231 -12.15 20.62 3.90
C GLY A 231 -13.08 20.85 5.09
N ARG A 232 -12.54 20.82 6.33
CA ARG A 232 -13.29 20.99 7.59
C ARG A 232 -14.58 20.15 7.69
N PHE A 233 -14.59 18.95 7.13
CA PHE A 233 -15.77 18.09 7.19
C PHE A 233 -16.04 17.65 8.63
N GLY A 234 -17.27 17.83 9.10
CA GLY A 234 -17.67 17.48 10.46
C GLY A 234 -16.98 18.28 11.56
N VAL A 235 -16.31 19.40 11.24
CA VAL A 235 -15.63 20.22 12.23
C VAL A 235 -16.61 21.24 12.83
N ASP A 236 -16.96 21.00 14.09
CA ASP A 236 -17.69 21.95 14.94
C ASP A 236 -17.08 22.02 16.35
N VAL A 237 -17.62 22.88 17.21
CA VAL A 237 -17.09 23.09 18.57
C VAL A 237 -17.21 21.83 19.44
N ASN A 238 -18.25 21.03 19.27
CA ASN A 238 -18.43 19.79 20.02
C ASN A 238 -17.43 18.74 19.55
N TYR A 239 -17.25 18.59 18.23
CA TYR A 239 -16.22 17.74 17.65
C TYR A 239 -14.81 18.08 18.16
N LEU A 240 -14.43 19.36 18.15
CA LEU A 240 -13.11 19.80 18.63
C LEU A 240 -12.89 19.57 20.14
N ARG A 241 -13.98 19.43 20.91
CA ARG A 241 -13.95 19.13 22.35
C ARG A 241 -14.07 17.63 22.65
N ALA A 242 -14.43 16.83 21.66
CA ALA A 242 -14.69 15.40 21.85
C ALA A 242 -13.40 14.56 21.87
N GLY A 243 -12.31 15.03 21.27
CA GLY A 243 -11.01 14.34 21.25
C GLY A 243 -10.05 14.82 22.33
N ALA A 244 -9.08 13.97 22.66
CA ALA A 244 -7.97 14.27 23.57
C ALA A 244 -7.01 15.35 23.02
N ALA A 245 -6.92 15.48 21.69
CA ALA A 245 -6.16 16.54 21.03
C ALA A 245 -6.70 16.84 19.63
N VAL A 246 -6.27 17.98 19.08
CA VAL A 246 -6.59 18.41 17.72
C VAL A 246 -5.33 18.36 16.85
N GLU A 247 -5.39 17.64 15.73
CA GLU A 247 -4.33 17.64 14.72
C GLU A 247 -4.69 18.59 13.57
N ILE A 248 -3.80 19.54 13.25
CA ILE A 248 -3.96 20.45 12.11
C ILE A 248 -3.23 19.86 10.91
N LYS A 249 -3.99 19.35 9.93
CA LYS A 249 -3.43 18.74 8.73
C LYS A 249 -3.09 19.80 7.67
N ILE A 250 -1.82 19.90 7.31
CA ILE A 250 -1.32 20.79 6.25
C ILE A 250 -1.02 20.02 4.95
N GLY A 251 -0.57 18.76 5.05
CA GLY A 251 -0.25 17.89 3.93
C GLY A 251 -0.16 16.42 4.33
N GLN A 252 -0.10 15.50 3.36
CA GLN A 252 0.02 14.04 3.54
C GLN A 252 0.98 13.47 2.51
#